data_AF-A0A8T6KXA3-F1
#
_entry.id   AF-A0A8T6KXA3-F1
#
_cell.length_a   1.000
_cell.length_b   1.000
_cell.length_c   1.000
_cell.angle_alpha   90.00
_cell.angle_beta   90.00
_cell.angle_gamma   90.00
#
_symmetry.space_group_name_H-M   'P 1'
#
loop_
_entity.id
_entity.type
_entity.pdbx_description
1 polymer ?
#
loop_
_entity_poly.entity_id
_entity_poly.type
_entity_poly.pdbx_seq_one_letter_code
_entity_poly.pdbx_strand_id
1 'polypeptide(L)' 'MTEAAVNRQWLINGNPRGRALALSDFKAHEAEIGSLADGQVRIRVQVLSFDPSQKGQMENISGYTSGAEVGQVMSAR' A
#
# COMPACT_ATOMS: atom_id res chain seq x y z
N MET A 1 -15.06 16.95 20.72
CA MET A 1 -14.29 15.74 20.40
C MET A 1 -14.45 15.49 18.91
N THR A 2 -13.42 15.75 18.13
CA THR A 2 -13.42 15.45 16.69
C THR A 2 -13.25 13.94 16.56
N GLU A 3 -14.19 13.27 15.89
CA GLU A 3 -14.08 11.85 15.58
C GLU A 3 -12.76 11.61 14.84
N ALA A 4 -11.95 10.66 15.32
CA ALA A 4 -10.68 10.35 14.68
C ALA A 4 -10.97 9.75 13.29
N ALA A 5 -10.64 10.50 12.24
CA ALA A 5 -10.89 10.05 10.88
C ALA A 5 -10.05 8.79 10.60
N VAL A 6 -10.68 7.76 10.02
CA VAL A 6 -10.03 6.48 9.70
C VAL A 6 -9.45 6.51 8.28
N ASN A 7 -8.21 6.08 8.13
CA ASN A 7 -7.54 5.79 6.86
C ASN A 7 -7.63 4.29 6.56
N ARG A 8 -8.48 3.92 5.60
CA ARG A 8 -8.59 2.53 5.12
C ARG A 8 -7.42 2.21 4.19
N GLN A 9 -6.79 1.07 4.42
CA GLN A 9 -5.56 0.64 3.77
C GLN A 9 -5.70 -0.78 3.23
N TRP A 10 -5.05 -1.02 2.09
CA TRP A 10 -4.74 -2.37 1.62
C TRP A 10 -3.26 -2.62 1.84
N LEU A 11 -2.94 -3.46 2.82
CA LEU A 11 -1.57 -3.84 3.12
C LEU A 11 -1.16 -5.03 2.25
N ILE A 12 0.11 -5.05 1.84
CA ILE A 12 0.72 -6.22 1.25
C ILE A 12 0.83 -7.30 2.33
N ASN A 13 0.33 -8.48 2.04
CA ASN A 13 0.25 -9.61 2.98
C ASN A 13 0.87 -10.90 2.40
N GLY A 14 1.49 -10.82 1.22
CA GLY A 14 2.15 -11.94 0.59
C GLY A 14 3.18 -11.54 -0.46
N ASN A 15 4.00 -12.51 -0.85
CA ASN A 15 4.98 -12.41 -1.92
C ASN A 15 4.60 -13.41 -3.03
N PRO A 16 3.88 -12.97 -4.08
CA PRO A 16 3.27 -13.85 -5.09
C PRO A 16 4.26 -14.35 -6.14
N ARG A 17 5.49 -14.72 -5.73
CA ARG A 17 6.59 -15.07 -6.64
C ARG A 17 6.26 -16.29 -7.50
N GLY A 18 6.27 -16.09 -8.82
CA GLY A 18 6.10 -17.17 -9.79
C GLY A 18 4.67 -17.74 -9.84
N ARG A 19 3.70 -17.06 -9.22
CA ARG A 19 2.28 -17.45 -9.24
C ARG A 19 1.37 -16.26 -9.53
N ALA A 20 0.09 -16.54 -9.75
CA ALA A 20 -0.94 -15.52 -9.80
C ALA A 20 -1.15 -14.89 -8.41
N LEU A 21 -1.67 -13.65 -8.39
CA LEU A 21 -2.12 -12.98 -7.17
C LEU A 21 -3.28 -13.76 -6.54
N ALA A 22 -3.25 -13.88 -5.23
CA ALA A 22 -4.34 -14.40 -4.42
C ALA A 22 -4.90 -13.26 -3.56
N LEU A 23 -6.18 -13.35 -3.17
CA LEU A 23 -6.77 -12.36 -2.26
C LEU A 23 -6.02 -12.28 -0.92
N SER A 24 -5.43 -13.39 -0.48
CA SER A 24 -4.60 -13.46 0.73
C SER A 24 -3.30 -12.67 0.65
N ASP A 25 -2.88 -12.24 -0.55
CA ASP A 25 -1.71 -11.36 -0.72
C ASP A 25 -1.99 -9.92 -0.31
N PHE A 26 -3.25 -9.61 0.01
CA PHE A 26 -3.69 -8.30 0.48
C PHE A 26 -4.46 -8.44 1.79
N LYS A 27 -4.33 -7.43 2.65
CA LYS A 27 -5.07 -7.36 3.91
C LYS A 27 -5.76 -6.01 4.02
N ALA A 28 -7.07 -6.02 4.23
CA ALA A 28 -7.83 -4.83 4.61
C ALA A 28 -7.41 -4.41 6.02
N HIS A 29 -7.09 -3.14 6.19
CA HIS A 29 -6.63 -2.56 7.44
C HIS A 29 -7.23 -1.17 7.63
N GLU A 30 -7.46 -0.78 8.89
CA GLU A 30 -7.91 0.55 9.26
C GLU A 30 -6.85 1.16 10.17
N ALA A 31 -6.38 2.36 9.83
CA ALA A 31 -5.42 3.11 10.62
C ALA A 31 -6.00 4.47 11.00
N GLU A 32 -5.67 4.97 12.19
CA GLU A 32 -6.05 6.34 12.58
C GLU A 32 -5.28 7.37 11.74
N ILE A 33 -5.95 8.45 11.34
CA ILE A 33 -5.31 9.58 10.70
C ILE A 33 -4.58 10.42 11.77
N GLY A 34 -3.25 10.33 11.79
CA GLY A 34 -2.39 11.09 12.72
C GLY A 34 -2.34 12.60 12.47
N SER A 35 -1.52 13.34 13.22
CA SER A 35 -1.23 14.76 12.95
C SER A 35 -0.31 14.93 11.74
N LEU A 36 -0.37 16.09 11.06
CA LEU A 36 0.63 16.48 10.06
C LEU A 36 1.80 17.19 10.74
N ALA A 37 3.02 16.81 10.39
CA ALA A 37 4.23 17.55 10.78
C ALA A 37 4.51 18.71 9.79
N ASP A 38 5.42 19.62 10.16
CA ASP A 38 5.86 20.70 9.27
C ASP A 38 6.44 20.14 7.96
N GLY A 39 6.10 20.79 6.85
CA GLY A 39 6.46 20.33 5.50
C GLY A 39 5.72 19.10 4.98
N GLN A 40 4.80 18.49 5.74
CA GLN A 40 3.99 17.35 5.25
C GLN A 40 2.66 17.81 4.65
N VAL A 41 2.14 17.01 3.71
CA VAL A 41 0.82 17.20 3.11
C VAL A 41 -0.05 15.97 3.31
N ARG A 42 -1.36 16.18 3.41
CA ARG A 42 -2.37 15.11 3.45
C ARG A 42 -3.13 15.05 2.14
N ILE A 43 -3.16 13.87 1.54
CA ILE A 43 -3.85 13.62 0.28
C ILE A 43 -5.06 12.72 0.56
N ARG A 44 -6.23 13.14 0.11
CA ARG A 44 -7.39 12.25 0.00
C ARG A 44 -7.34 11.57 -1.36
N VAL A 45 -6.96 10.30 -1.38
CA VAL A 45 -6.93 9.49 -2.60
C VAL A 45 -8.36 9.31 -3.11
N GLN A 46 -8.60 9.69 -4.37
CA GLN A 46 -9.90 9.54 -5.04
C GLN A 46 -9.90 8.35 -6.01
N VAL A 47 -8.73 8.01 -6.56
CA VAL A 47 -8.56 6.97 -7.58
C VAL A 47 -7.25 6.22 -7.31
N LEU A 48 -7.26 4.90 -7.56
CA LEU A 48 -6.08 4.04 -7.51
C LEU A 48 -5.77 3.54 -8.93
N SER A 49 -4.51 3.60 -9.33
CA SER A 49 -4.04 2.93 -10.55
C SER A 49 -3.73 1.46 -10.26
N PHE A 50 -4.06 0.59 -11.20
CA PHE A 50 -3.69 -0.82 -11.18
C PHE A 50 -2.89 -1.13 -12.44
N ASP A 51 -1.63 -1.49 -12.28
CA ASP A 51 -0.71 -1.73 -13.38
C ASP A 51 0.07 -3.04 -13.19
N PRO A 52 0.47 -3.73 -14.29
CA PRO A 52 1.21 -5.00 -14.18
C PRO A 52 2.52 -4.92 -13.40
N SER A 53 3.13 -3.72 -13.31
CA SER A 53 4.42 -3.55 -12.63
C SER A 53 4.31 -3.69 -11.11
N GLN A 54 3.12 -3.47 -10.54
CA GLN A 54 2.84 -3.63 -9.10
C GLN A 54 3.09 -5.07 -8.62
N LYS A 55 2.77 -6.07 -9.44
CA LYS A 55 3.10 -7.46 -9.13
C LYS A 55 4.61 -7.67 -9.00
N GLY A 56 5.38 -7.09 -9.93
CA GLY A 56 6.86 -7.15 -9.89
C GLY A 56 7.44 -6.50 -8.63
N GLN A 57 6.80 -5.45 -8.12
CA GLN A 57 7.16 -4.80 -6.85
C GLN A 57 6.87 -5.70 -5.63
N MET A 58 5.75 -6.44 -5.62
CA MET A 58 5.44 -7.41 -4.56
C MET A 58 6.37 -8.63 -4.57
N GLU A 59 6.88 -9.03 -5.74
CA GLU A 59 7.78 -10.16 -5.89
C GLU A 59 9.24 -9.81 -5.54
N ASN A 60 9.56 -8.54 -5.27
CA ASN A 60 10.92 -8.04 -5.03
C ASN A 60 11.91 -8.46 -6.13
N ILE A 61 11.47 -8.44 -7.39
CA ILE A 61 12.32 -8.82 -8.53
C ILE A 61 13.42 -7.77 -8.71
N SER A 62 14.68 -8.22 -8.84
CA SER A 62 15.83 -7.34 -9.05
C SER A 62 15.60 -6.42 -10.26
N GLY A 63 15.61 -5.11 -10.04
CA GLY A 63 15.33 -4.09 -11.08
C GLY A 63 14.11 -3.22 -10.81
N TYR A 64 13.22 -3.61 -9.88
CA TYR A 64 12.17 -2.73 -9.37
C TYR A 64 12.66 -2.02 -8.11
N THR A 65 13.08 -0.76 -8.27
CA THR A 65 13.44 0.11 -7.13
C THR A 65 12.24 0.28 -6.20
N SER A 66 12.45 -0.09 -4.93
CA SER A 66 11.51 -0.10 -3.80
C SER A 66 10.52 -1.27 -3.82
N GLY A 67 10.98 -2.44 -3.35
CA GLY A 67 10.14 -3.61 -3.14
C GLY A 67 9.01 -3.32 -2.16
N ALA A 68 7.81 -3.82 -2.45
CA ALA A 68 6.67 -3.66 -1.55
C ALA A 68 6.80 -4.68 -0.41
N GLU A 69 7.01 -4.20 0.81
CA GLU A 69 7.20 -5.06 1.99
C GLU A 69 5.85 -5.50 2.57
N VAL A 70 5.83 -6.73 3.10
CA VAL A 70 4.67 -7.24 3.84
C VAL A 70 4.40 -6.33 5.04
N GLY A 71 3.13 -5.95 5.21
CA GLY A 71 2.67 -5.02 6.24
C GLY A 71 2.63 -3.56 5.79
N GLN A 72 3.13 -3.22 4.60
CA GLN A 72 3.09 -1.85 4.06
C GLN A 72 1.96 -1.65 3.06
N VAL A 73 1.55 -0.40 2.87
CA VAL A 73 0.73 0.01 1.72
C VAL A 73 1.59 0.02 0.45
N MET A 74 0.98 -0.27 -0.70
CA MET A 74 1.67 -0.12 -1.99
C MET A 74 2.00 1.35 -2.22
N SER A 75 3.26 1.65 -2.54
CA SER A 75 3.69 3.01 -2.87
C SER A 75 3.24 3.38 -4.29
N ALA A 76 2.73 4.59 -4.45
CA ALA A 76 2.55 5.19 -5.77
C ALA A 76 3.91 5.65 -6.32
N ARG A 77 4.06 5.61 -7.64
CA ARG A 77 5.15 6.31 -8.35
C ARG A 77 4.70 7.68 -8.82
#